data_AF-A0A949ETE0-F1
#
_entry.id   AF-A0A949ETE0-F1
#
_cell.length_a   1.000
_cell.length_b   1.000
_cell.length_c   1.000
_cell.angle_alpha   90.00
_cell.angle_beta   90.00
_cell.angle_gamma   90.00
#
_symmetry.space_group_name_H-M   'P 1'
#
loop_
_entity.id
_entity.type
_entity.pdbx_description
1 polymer ?
#
loop_
_entity_poly.entity_id
_entity_poly.type
_entity_poly.pdbx_seq_one_letter_code
_entity_poly.pdbx_strand_id
1 'polypeptide(L)' 'MSESKVINLPKKLPLAERISEAKQIISEWTKSLNIPFNKKIDTVQLEKCERNRKEYRYHYIIARGTAC' A
#
# COMPACT_ATOMS: atom_id res chain seq x y z
N MET A 1 -3.31 10.86 -12.67
CA MET A 1 -2.11 10.07 -12.28
C MET A 1 -2.53 9.21 -11.10
N SER A 2 -2.42 7.90 -11.20
CA SER A 2 -2.76 7.00 -10.10
C SER A 2 -1.75 7.17 -8.97
N GLU A 3 -2.21 7.43 -7.75
CA GLU A 3 -1.33 7.55 -6.59
C GLU A 3 -0.73 6.17 -6.29
N SER A 4 0.60 6.08 -6.27
CA SER A 4 1.32 4.84 -6.01
C SER A 4 2.26 4.97 -4.81
N LYS A 5 2.42 3.90 -4.04
CA LYS A 5 3.34 3.80 -2.91
C LYS A 5 4.09 2.48 -2.94
N VAL A 6 5.40 2.56 -2.74
CA VAL A 6 6.25 1.37 -2.57
C VAL A 6 6.58 1.21 -1.10
N ILE A 7 6.34 0.01 -0.56
CA ILE A 7 6.65 -0.36 0.82
C ILE A 7 7.71 -1.46 0.80
N ASN A 8 8.86 -1.18 1.41
CA ASN A 8 9.97 -2.12 1.51
C ASN A 8 9.98 -2.73 2.91
N LEU A 9 9.84 -4.06 3.00
CA LEU A 9 9.85 -4.77 4.27
C LEU A 9 10.94 -5.86 4.31
N PRO A 10 11.71 -5.95 5.40
CA PRO A 10 12.72 -6.98 5.56
C PRO A 10 12.15 -8.39 5.43
N LYS A 11 12.90 -9.28 4.74
CA LYS A 11 12.53 -10.70 4.62
C LYS A 11 12.56 -11.46 5.95
N LYS A 12 13.36 -10.94 6.90
CA LYS A 12 13.53 -11.50 8.25
C LYS A 12 12.26 -11.36 9.10
N LEU A 13 11.39 -10.40 8.76
CA LEU A 13 10.14 -10.21 9.48
C LEU A 13 9.14 -11.33 9.13
N PRO A 14 8.48 -11.93 10.13
CA PRO A 14 7.34 -12.82 9.93
C PRO A 14 6.27 -12.19 9.03
N LEU A 15 5.50 -13.02 8.33
CA LEU A 15 4.46 -12.53 7.43
C LEU A 15 3.41 -11.68 8.17
N ALA A 16 3.01 -12.09 9.37
CA ALA A 16 2.04 -11.34 10.18
C ALA A 16 2.53 -9.92 10.51
N GLU A 17 3.79 -9.79 10.93
CA GLU A 17 4.40 -8.48 11.19
C GLU A 17 4.50 -7.64 9.92
N ARG A 18 4.91 -8.24 8.80
CA ARG A 18 4.94 -7.54 7.50
C ARG A 18 3.56 -6.99 7.10
N ILE A 19 2.50 -7.75 7.34
CA ILE A 19 1.13 -7.30 7.07
C ILE A 19 0.75 -6.15 8.00
N SER A 20 1.12 -6.21 9.28
CA SER A 20 0.85 -5.16 10.26
C SER A 20 1.56 -3.85 9.88
N GLU A 21 2.86 -3.93 9.58
CA GLU A 21 3.67 -2.78 9.14
C GLU A 21 3.13 -2.16 7.85
N ALA A 22 2.81 -3.00 6.85
CA ALA A 22 2.22 -2.52 5.60
C ALA A 22 0.89 -1.79 5.85
N LYS A 23 0.01 -2.32 6.72
CA LYS A 23 -1.26 -1.68 7.08
C LYS A 23 -1.04 -0.32 7.74
N GLN A 24 -0.08 -0.20 8.65
CA GLN A 24 0.23 1.06 9.30
C GLN A 24 0.71 2.10 8.29
N ILE A 25 1.66 1.73 7.43
CA ILE A 25 2.21 2.61 6.39
C ILE A 25 1.12 3.03 5.39
N ILE A 26 0.24 2.11 4.99
CA ILE A 26 -0.90 2.43 4.11
C ILE A 26 -1.86 3.39 4.81
N SER A 27 -2.17 3.17 6.09
CA SER A 27 -3.03 4.07 6.87
C SER A 27 -2.45 5.48 6.93
N GLU A 28 -1.15 5.64 7.18
CA GLU A 28 -0.49 6.95 7.13
C GLU A 28 -0.50 7.55 5.73
N TRP A 29 -0.18 6.74 4.72
CA TRP A 29 -0.20 7.19 3.32
C TRP A 29 -1.57 7.73 2.92
N THR A 30 -2.66 7.02 3.25
CA THR A 30 -4.03 7.45 2.92
C THR A 30 -4.46 8.74 3.62
N LYS A 31 -3.86 9.07 4.77
CA LYS A 31 -4.08 10.34 5.47
C LYS A 31 -3.30 11.51 4.88
N SER A 32 -2.18 11.23 4.22
CA SER A 32 -1.29 12.24 3.63
C SER A 32 -1.54 12.47 2.13
N LEU A 33 -2.62 11.96 1.57
CA LEU A 33 -2.96 12.17 0.15
C LEU A 33 -3.44 13.59 -0.10
N ASN A 34 -3.10 14.14 -1.25
CA ASN A 34 -3.62 15.44 -1.70
C ASN A 34 -5.14 15.39 -1.92
N ILE A 35 -5.65 14.27 -2.43
CA ILE A 35 -7.09 14.01 -2.57
C ILE A 35 -7.51 13.08 -1.43
N PRO A 36 -8.48 13.47 -0.59
CA PRO A 36 -8.93 12.64 0.53
C PRO A 36 -9.28 11.22 0.09
N PHE A 37 -8.84 10.21 0.84
CA PHE A 37 -9.20 8.81 0.57
C PHE A 37 -10.66 8.55 0.95
N ASN A 38 -11.51 8.25 -0.03
CA ASN A 38 -12.91 7.90 0.19
C ASN A 38 -13.06 6.38 0.32
N LYS A 39 -13.15 5.89 1.56
CA LYS A 39 -13.28 4.46 1.89
C LYS A 39 -14.49 3.75 1.24
N LYS A 40 -15.46 4.48 0.70
CA LYS A 40 -16.64 3.89 0.03
C LYS A 40 -16.40 3.53 -1.43
N ILE A 41 -15.49 4.23 -2.10
CA ILE A 41 -15.27 4.11 -3.55
C ILE A 41 -13.80 3.82 -3.89
N ASP A 42 -12.87 4.28 -3.05
CA ASP A 42 -11.45 4.10 -3.26
C ASP A 42 -10.97 2.79 -2.64
N THR A 43 -10.10 2.10 -3.37
CA THR A 43 -9.50 0.84 -2.91
C THR A 43 -7.98 0.93 -3.02
N VAL A 44 -7.28 0.54 -1.96
CA VAL A 44 -5.84 0.31 -2.01
C VAL A 44 -5.59 -1.10 -2.56
N GLN A 45 -4.90 -1.19 -3.68
CA GLN A 45 -4.60 -2.45 -4.36
C GLN A 45 -3.11 -2.72 -4.37
N LEU A 46 -2.72 -3.97 -4.13
CA LEU A 46 -1.35 -4.42 -4.35
C LEU A 46 -1.20 -4.77 -5.83
N GLU A 47 -0.54 -3.91 -6.59
CA GLU A 47 -0.30 -4.11 -8.02
C GLU A 47 0.82 -5.13 -8.27
N LYS A 48 1.90 -5.05 -7.49
CA LYS A 48 3.07 -5.90 -7.67
C LYS A 48 3.76 -6.21 -6.35
N CYS A 49 4.31 -7.41 -6.25
CA CYS A 49 5.21 -7.80 -5.17
C CYS A 49 6.53 -8.30 -5.77
N GLU A 50 7.64 -7.66 -5.40
CA GLU A 50 8.97 -8.08 -5.82
C GLU A 50 9.72 -8.69 -4.65
N ARG A 51 10.41 -9.79 -4.92
CA ARG A 51 11.14 -10.52 -3.90
C ARG A 51 12.64 -10.39 -4.15
N ASN A 52 13.28 -9.52 -3.38
CA ASN A 52 14.73 -9.39 -3.38
C ASN A 52 15.38 -10.37 -2.40
N ARG A 53 16.72 -10.45 -2.44
CA ARG A 53 17.50 -11.30 -1.51
C ARG A 53 17.25 -10.94 -0.05
N LYS A 54 17.09 -9.65 0.28
CA LYS A 54 17.01 -9.15 1.67
C LYS A 54 15.63 -8.59 2.07
N GLU A 55 14.76 -8.29 1.11
CA GLU A 55 13.52 -7.53 1.34
C GLU A 55 12.40 -7.99 0.37
N TYR A 56 11.16 -7.74 0.78
CA TYR A 56 9.99 -7.72 -0.10
C TYR A 56 9.65 -6.28 -0.43
N ARG A 57 9.36 -5.99 -1.70
CA ARG A 57 8.87 -4.69 -2.14
C ARG A 57 7.43 -4.85 -2.59
N TYR A 58 6.53 -4.14 -1.92
CA TYR A 58 5.11 -4.15 -2.19
C TYR A 58 4.74 -2.84 -2.88
N HIS A 59 4.23 -2.93 -4.10
CA HIS A 59 3.81 -1.81 -4.92
C HIS A 59 2.31 -1.67 -4.79
N TYR A 60 1.87 -0.64 -4.09
CA TYR A 60 0.46 -0.32 -3.87
C TYR A 60 0.03 0.84 -4.75
N ILE A 61 -1.20 0.78 -5.23
CA ILE A 61 -1.88 1.87 -5.92
C ILE A 61 -3.20 2.17 -5.23
N ILE A 62 -3.68 3.40 -5.37
CA ILE A 62 -5.06 3.74 -5.05
C ILE A 62 -5.86 3.70 -6.34
N ALA A 63 -6.71 2.68 -6.46
CA ALA A 63 -7.76 2.64 -7.45
C ALA A 63 -8.88 3.57 -6.98
N ARG A 64 -8.93 4.78 -7.55
CA ARG A 64 -10.00 5.75 -7.27
C ARG A 64 -11.28 5.28 -7.94
N GLY A 65 -12.33 5.10 -7.15
CA GLY A 65 -13.65 4.81 -7.70
C GLY A 65 -14.26 6.08 -8.25
N THR A 66 -14.91 6.00 -9.40
CA THR A 66 -15.84 7.04 -9.83
C THR A 66 -17.16 6.79 -9.12
N ALA A 67 -17.60 7.72 -8.27
CA ALA A 67 -18.98 7.72 -7.82
C ALA A 67 -19.85 7.91 -9.07
N CYS A 68 -20.54 6.86 -9.51
CA CYS A 68 -21.60 6.94 -10.51
C CYS A 68 -22.85 7.58 -9.91
#